data_AF-A0A6N9I057-F1
#
_entry.id   AF-A0A6N9I057-F1
#
_cell.length_a   1.000
_cell.length_b   1.000
_cell.length_c   1.000
_cell.angle_alpha   90.00
_cell.angle_beta   90.00
_cell.angle_gamma   90.00
#
_symmetry.space_group_name_H-M   'P 1'
#
loop_
_entity.id
_entity.type
_entity.pdbx_description
1 polymer ?
#
loop_
_entity_poly.entity_id
_entity_poly.type
_entity_poly.pdbx_seq_one_letter_code
_entity_poly.pdbx_strand_id
1 'polypeptide(L)'
;MITALLASIMHINTIIPSLMAAHGVLVYVALFVIIFIETGLVVMPFLPGDSILFLCGSLAAGAAGAMNPWLMIGILTVAAILGDLVNFEIGKRFGRWAMHSKRMQRWIKPKYLQRSQTFFERYGNVAIFLGRFIPIIRTLIPFTAGMGKMHYPTFAKYNIIGGATWVTVAIGAGYFFGNIPVVKANFELIMLAIVVISLVPVLYTTLKARSQAE
;
A
#
# COMPACT_ATOMS: atom_id res chain seq x y z
N MET A 1 -17.51 13.46 6.74
CA MET A 1 -16.40 12.86 5.97
C MET A 1 -15.90 11.55 6.57
N ILE A 2 -15.54 11.48 7.86
CA ILE A 2 -15.07 10.24 8.53
C ILE A 2 -16.14 9.13 8.51
N THR A 3 -17.41 9.47 8.74
CA THR A 3 -18.54 8.54 8.67
C THR A 3 -18.80 7.99 7.26
N ALA A 4 -18.60 8.78 6.21
CA ALA A 4 -18.74 8.35 4.83
C ALA A 4 -17.58 7.44 4.37
N LEU A 5 -16.37 7.71 4.87
CA LEU A 5 -15.18 6.89 4.68
C LEU A 5 -15.32 5.52 5.38
N LEU A 6 -15.79 5.53 6.63
CA LEU A 6 -16.11 4.30 7.36
C LEU A 6 -17.23 3.52 6.67
N ALA A 7 -18.29 4.19 6.20
CA ALA A 7 -19.37 3.54 5.46
C ALA A 7 -18.89 2.91 4.13
N SER A 8 -17.95 3.56 3.43
CA SER A 8 -17.36 3.03 2.19
C SER A 8 -16.50 1.79 2.44
N ILE A 9 -15.77 1.74 3.57
CA ILE A 9 -15.00 0.56 4.00
C ILE A 9 -15.95 -0.57 4.44
N MET A 10 -17.05 -0.24 5.13
CA MET A 10 -18.05 -1.22 5.59
C MET A 10 -18.84 -1.84 4.42
N HIS A 11 -19.07 -1.10 3.33
CA HIS A 11 -19.74 -1.64 2.13
C HIS A 11 -18.81 -2.46 1.21
N ILE A 12 -17.48 -2.40 1.39
CA ILE A 12 -16.54 -3.23 0.59
C ILE A 12 -16.80 -4.73 0.79
N ASN A 13 -17.19 -5.13 1.99
CA ASN A 13 -17.51 -6.52 2.33
C ASN A 13 -18.78 -7.06 1.65
N THR A 14 -19.68 -6.19 1.18
CA THR A 14 -20.91 -6.60 0.47
C THR A 14 -20.80 -6.39 -1.04
N ILE A 15 -20.05 -5.37 -1.48
CA ILE A 15 -19.83 -5.05 -2.89
C ILE A 15 -18.98 -6.13 -3.58
N ILE A 16 -17.92 -6.62 -2.94
CA ILE A 16 -17.05 -7.63 -3.57
C ILE A 16 -17.77 -8.97 -3.79
N PRO A 17 -18.45 -9.57 -2.80
CA PRO A 17 -19.18 -10.82 -3.02
C PRO A 17 -20.36 -10.71 -4.02
N SER A 18 -21.04 -9.56 -4.07
CA SER A 18 -22.15 -9.34 -5.00
C SER A 18 -21.68 -9.09 -6.45
N LEU A 19 -20.55 -8.40 -6.66
CA LEU A 19 -19.90 -8.32 -7.97
C LEU A 19 -19.29 -9.66 -8.42
N MET A 20 -18.79 -10.47 -7.47
CA MET A 20 -18.29 -11.82 -7.75
C MET A 20 -19.38 -12.76 -8.27
N ALA A 21 -20.62 -12.62 -7.80
CA ALA A 21 -21.75 -13.40 -8.27
C ALA A 21 -22.19 -13.03 -9.70
N ALA A 22 -21.86 -11.82 -10.18
CA ALA A 22 -22.28 -11.32 -11.48
C ALA A 22 -21.19 -11.43 -12.58
N HIS A 23 -19.94 -11.04 -12.30
CA HIS A 23 -18.87 -10.96 -13.31
C HIS A 23 -17.47 -11.10 -12.68
N GLY A 24 -16.93 -12.33 -12.62
CA GLY A 24 -15.62 -12.61 -11.98
C GLY A 24 -14.45 -11.76 -12.49
N VAL A 25 -14.41 -11.40 -13.78
CA VAL A 25 -13.34 -10.57 -14.38
C VAL A 25 -13.34 -9.13 -13.84
N LEU A 26 -14.52 -8.53 -13.63
CA LEU A 26 -14.63 -7.15 -13.16
C LEU A 26 -14.08 -6.98 -11.74
N VAL A 27 -14.16 -8.03 -10.92
CA VAL A 27 -13.62 -8.01 -9.55
C VAL A 27 -12.10 -7.95 -9.58
N TYR A 28 -11.43 -8.74 -10.43
CA TYR A 28 -9.98 -8.68 -10.58
C TYR A 28 -9.51 -7.30 -11.04
N VAL A 29 -10.23 -6.67 -11.97
CA VAL A 29 -9.93 -5.32 -12.46
C VAL A 29 -10.13 -4.28 -11.37
N ALA A 30 -11.23 -4.35 -10.62
CA ALA A 30 -11.50 -3.42 -9.52
C ALA A 30 -10.41 -3.52 -8.43
N LEU A 31 -10.05 -4.73 -8.02
CA LEU A 31 -8.99 -4.98 -7.05
C LEU A 31 -7.63 -4.48 -7.55
N PHE A 32 -7.32 -4.71 -8.83
CA PHE A 32 -6.11 -4.17 -9.46
C PHE A 32 -6.07 -2.64 -9.35
N VAL A 33 -7.15 -1.96 -9.74
CA VAL A 33 -7.23 -0.49 -9.72
C VAL A 33 -7.08 0.04 -8.29
N ILE A 34 -7.72 -0.59 -7.31
CA ILE A 34 -7.64 -0.17 -5.91
C ILE A 34 -6.21 -0.27 -5.39
N ILE A 35 -5.56 -1.43 -5.54
CA ILE A 35 -4.18 -1.62 -5.07
C ILE A 35 -3.20 -0.71 -5.82
N PHE A 36 -3.40 -0.55 -7.13
CA PHE A 36 -2.59 0.36 -7.95
C PHE A 36 -2.70 1.81 -7.49
N ILE A 37 -3.91 2.29 -7.18
CA ILE A 37 -4.16 3.65 -6.69
C ILE A 37 -3.53 3.84 -5.32
N GLU A 38 -3.70 2.88 -4.41
CA GLU A 38 -3.16 2.93 -3.05
C GLU A 38 -1.63 2.99 -3.03
N THR A 39 -0.95 2.17 -3.83
CA THR A 39 0.52 2.17 -3.88
C THR A 39 1.06 3.31 -4.77
N GLY A 40 0.32 3.68 -5.80
CA GLY A 40 0.70 4.70 -6.79
C GLY A 40 0.54 6.14 -6.33
N LEU A 41 -0.44 6.44 -5.48
CA LEU A 41 -0.70 7.79 -5.00
C LEU A 41 -0.17 8.01 -3.59
N VAL A 42 0.83 8.87 -3.47
CA VAL A 42 1.47 9.30 -2.20
C VAL A 42 0.46 9.83 -1.17
N VAL A 43 -0.67 10.37 -1.63
CA VAL A 43 -1.68 11.07 -0.79
C VAL A 43 -2.74 10.10 -0.24
N MET A 44 -2.76 8.83 -0.67
CA MET A 44 -3.78 7.86 -0.27
C MET A 44 -3.25 6.66 0.57
N PRO A 45 -2.35 6.84 1.56
CA PRO A 45 -1.94 5.73 2.43
C PRO A 45 -3.06 5.21 3.34
N PHE A 46 -4.27 5.79 3.26
CA PHE A 46 -5.41 5.42 4.10
C PHE A 46 -6.21 4.23 3.54
N LEU A 47 -6.04 3.88 2.25
CA LEU A 47 -6.78 2.74 1.70
C LEU A 47 -6.30 1.44 2.38
N PRO A 48 -7.23 0.57 2.82
CA PRO A 48 -6.88 -0.63 3.58
C PRO A 48 -6.49 -1.79 2.65
N GLY A 49 -5.41 -1.65 1.89
CA GLY A 49 -4.96 -2.66 0.93
C GLY A 49 -4.60 -3.99 1.58
N ASP A 50 -4.00 -3.96 2.76
CA ASP A 50 -3.69 -5.17 3.54
C ASP A 50 -4.96 -5.96 3.87
N SER A 51 -6.02 -5.26 4.28
CA SER A 51 -7.33 -5.87 4.57
C SER A 51 -8.00 -6.41 3.30
N ILE A 52 -7.86 -5.71 2.18
CA ILE A 52 -8.38 -6.17 0.87
C ILE A 52 -7.66 -7.43 0.41
N LEU A 53 -6.34 -7.48 0.50
CA LEU A 53 -5.57 -8.68 0.16
C LEU A 53 -5.91 -9.88 1.06
N PHE A 54 -6.11 -9.62 2.35
CA PHE A 54 -6.55 -10.64 3.29
C PHE A 54 -7.95 -11.18 2.96
N LEU A 55 -8.90 -10.29 2.66
CA LEU A 55 -10.26 -10.67 2.21
C LEU A 55 -10.20 -11.49 0.92
N CYS A 56 -9.38 -11.07 -0.04
CA CYS A 56 -9.17 -11.80 -1.29
C CYS A 56 -8.71 -13.24 -1.01
N GLY A 57 -7.71 -13.41 -0.14
CA GLY A 57 -7.25 -14.73 0.29
C GLY A 57 -8.34 -15.57 0.94
N SER A 58 -9.12 -14.99 1.87
CA SER A 58 -10.17 -15.73 2.59
C SER A 58 -11.29 -16.20 1.67
N LEU A 59 -11.66 -15.37 0.70
CA LEU A 59 -12.65 -15.71 -0.33
C LEU A 59 -12.13 -16.81 -1.27
N ALA A 60 -10.84 -16.79 -1.62
CA ALA A 60 -10.22 -17.83 -2.44
C ALA A 60 -10.15 -19.20 -1.72
N ALA A 61 -10.10 -19.23 -0.39
CA ALA A 61 -10.12 -20.45 0.41
C ALA A 61 -11.53 -21.00 0.70
N GLY A 62 -12.57 -20.20 0.48
CA GLY A 62 -13.96 -20.59 0.76
C GLY A 62 -14.49 -21.66 -0.19
N ALA A 63 -15.53 -22.38 0.26
CA ALA A 63 -16.16 -23.52 -0.44
C ALA A 63 -16.71 -23.21 -1.86
N ALA A 64 -16.80 -21.94 -2.24
CA ALA A 64 -17.26 -21.54 -3.57
C ALA A 64 -16.17 -21.64 -4.66
N GLY A 65 -14.88 -21.79 -4.32
CA GLY A 65 -13.80 -21.88 -5.32
C GLY A 65 -13.80 -20.75 -6.36
N ALA A 66 -14.43 -19.61 -6.04
CA ALA A 66 -14.88 -18.62 -7.00
C ALA A 66 -13.71 -17.83 -7.65
N MET A 67 -12.50 -17.95 -7.10
CA MET A 67 -11.32 -17.25 -7.58
C MET A 67 -10.07 -18.12 -7.53
N ASN A 68 -9.27 -18.07 -8.59
CA ASN A 68 -7.95 -18.70 -8.62
C ASN A 68 -6.96 -17.84 -7.79
N PRO A 69 -6.41 -18.34 -6.67
CA PRO A 69 -5.51 -17.59 -5.81
C PRO A 69 -4.20 -17.22 -6.52
N TRP A 70 -3.70 -18.07 -7.42
CA TRP A 70 -2.47 -17.82 -8.19
C TRP A 70 -2.65 -16.66 -9.18
N LEU A 71 -3.78 -16.63 -9.86
CA LEU A 71 -4.14 -15.53 -10.77
C LEU A 71 -4.21 -14.20 -10.00
N MET A 72 -4.80 -14.24 -8.81
CA MET A 72 -4.94 -13.07 -7.95
C MET A 72 -3.60 -12.56 -7.41
N ILE A 73 -2.74 -13.46 -6.93
CA ILE A 73 -1.37 -13.12 -6.54
C ILE A 73 -0.65 -12.47 -7.72
N GLY A 74 -0.76 -13.02 -8.93
CA GLY A 74 -0.14 -12.45 -10.12
C GLY A 74 -0.63 -11.03 -10.44
N ILE A 75 -1.95 -10.86 -10.57
CA ILE A 75 -2.57 -9.57 -10.95
C ILE A 75 -2.26 -8.49 -9.89
N LEU A 76 -2.42 -8.81 -8.61
CA LEU A 76 -2.23 -7.83 -7.52
C LEU A 76 -0.75 -7.53 -7.27
N THR A 77 0.14 -8.49 -7.54
CA THR A 77 1.59 -8.23 -7.57
C THR A 77 1.93 -7.23 -8.66
N VAL A 78 1.39 -7.41 -9.88
CA VAL A 78 1.60 -6.46 -10.99
C VAL A 78 1.01 -5.09 -10.65
N ALA A 79 -0.19 -5.04 -10.05
CA ALA A 79 -0.81 -3.79 -9.61
C ALA A 79 0.10 -3.02 -8.63
N ALA A 80 0.59 -3.72 -7.60
CA ALA A 80 1.46 -3.15 -6.58
C ALA A 80 2.77 -2.62 -7.19
N ILE A 81 3.43 -3.42 -8.03
CA ILE A 81 4.69 -3.04 -8.69
C ILE A 81 4.50 -1.82 -9.58
N LEU A 82 3.45 -1.80 -10.41
CA LEU A 82 3.16 -0.69 -11.32
C LEU A 82 2.83 0.58 -10.56
N GLY A 83 2.03 0.50 -9.49
CA GLY A 83 1.75 1.64 -8.62
C GLY A 83 3.04 2.20 -8.02
N ASP A 84 3.90 1.35 -7.44
CA ASP A 84 5.16 1.80 -6.85
C ASP A 84 6.13 2.41 -7.88
N LEU A 85 6.11 1.94 -9.13
CA LEU A 85 6.86 2.55 -10.23
C LEU A 85 6.33 3.94 -10.59
N VAL A 86 5.00 4.10 -10.64
CA VAL A 86 4.35 5.41 -10.86
C VAL A 86 4.71 6.36 -9.72
N ASN A 87 4.64 5.89 -8.47
CA ASN A 87 5.00 6.66 -7.29
C ASN A 87 6.47 7.11 -7.32
N PHE A 88 7.38 6.20 -7.71
CA PHE A 88 8.80 6.52 -7.91
C PHE A 88 9.01 7.62 -8.97
N GLU A 89 8.34 7.52 -10.12
CA GLU A 89 8.46 8.54 -11.17
C GLU A 89 7.83 9.88 -10.77
N ILE A 90 6.73 9.86 -10.01
CA ILE A 90 6.16 11.07 -9.39
C ILE A 90 7.20 11.71 -8.47
N GLY A 91 7.82 10.94 -7.57
CA GLY A 91 8.87 11.42 -6.67
C GLY A 91 10.09 11.98 -7.41
N LYS A 92 10.53 11.33 -8.49
CA LYS A 92 11.65 11.78 -9.33
C LYS A 92 11.35 13.08 -10.07
N ARG A 93 10.16 13.21 -10.65
CA ARG A 93 9.72 14.46 -11.31
C ARG A 93 9.57 15.58 -10.29
N PHE A 94 8.96 15.29 -9.14
CA PHE A 94 8.78 16.25 -8.05
C PHE A 94 10.12 16.73 -7.48
N GLY A 95 11.06 15.82 -7.24
CA GLY A 95 12.42 16.15 -6.79
C GLY A 95 13.17 17.04 -7.77
N ARG A 96 13.09 16.76 -9.09
CA ARG A 96 13.66 17.64 -10.13
C ARG A 96 13.03 19.02 -10.12
N TRP A 97 11.69 19.10 -10.07
CA TRP A 97 10.98 20.38 -10.04
C TRP A 97 11.28 21.20 -8.78
N ALA A 98 11.34 20.55 -7.61
CA ALA A 98 11.65 21.20 -6.34
C ALA A 98 13.06 21.81 -6.31
N MET A 99 14.03 21.22 -7.02
CA MET A 99 15.39 21.76 -7.15
C MET A 99 15.45 23.00 -8.04
N HIS A 100 14.59 23.13 -9.06
CA HIS A 100 14.59 24.26 -10.00
C HIS A 100 13.75 25.46 -9.56
N SER A 101 12.79 25.29 -8.65
CA SER A 101 11.94 26.37 -8.17
C SER A 101 12.49 27.04 -6.90
N LYS A 102 12.96 28.30 -7.00
CA LYS A 102 13.43 29.11 -5.85
C LYS A 102 12.39 29.21 -4.71
N ARG A 103 11.09 29.12 -5.03
CA ARG A 103 9.99 29.18 -4.05
C ARG A 103 9.88 27.89 -3.23
N MET A 104 10.19 26.74 -3.85
CA MET A 104 10.08 25.42 -3.22
C MET A 104 11.34 25.02 -2.45
N GLN A 105 12.52 25.57 -2.81
CA GLN A 105 13.76 25.40 -2.04
C GLN A 105 13.66 25.89 -0.58
N ARG A 106 12.70 26.77 -0.25
CA ARG A 106 12.38 27.13 1.14
C ARG A 106 11.67 26.02 1.91
N TRP A 107 10.83 25.24 1.24
CA TRP A 107 10.04 24.17 1.85
C TRP A 107 10.78 22.82 1.84
N ILE A 108 11.49 22.53 0.75
CA ILE A 108 12.29 21.31 0.58
C ILE A 108 13.76 21.71 0.52
N LYS A 109 14.40 21.73 1.70
CA LYS A 109 15.82 22.08 1.80
C LYS A 109 16.66 21.00 1.07
N PRO A 110 17.67 21.39 0.26
CA PRO A 110 18.58 20.46 -0.41
C PRO A 110 19.22 19.42 0.53
N LYS A 111 19.41 19.79 1.80
CA LYS A 111 19.92 18.90 2.86
C LYS A 111 19.04 17.65 3.07
N TYR A 112 17.72 17.75 2.93
CA TYR A 112 16.83 16.59 3.05
C TYR A 112 16.94 15.66 1.83
N LEU A 113 17.09 16.22 0.63
CA LEU A 113 17.32 15.45 -0.59
C LEU A 113 18.64 14.68 -0.51
N GLN A 114 19.73 15.34 -0.08
CA GLN A 114 21.01 14.68 0.16
C GLN A 114 20.91 13.61 1.24
N ARG A 115 20.20 13.87 2.35
CA ARG A 115 20.03 12.86 3.41
C ARG A 115 19.26 11.63 2.93
N SER A 116 18.20 11.82 2.14
CA SER A 116 17.49 10.71 1.51
C SER A 116 18.41 9.94 0.55
N GLN A 117 19.21 10.64 -0.26
CA GLN A 117 20.17 10.01 -1.15
C GLN A 117 21.19 9.15 -0.39
N THR A 118 21.86 9.69 0.63
CA THR A 118 22.81 8.93 1.46
C THR A 118 22.15 7.76 2.18
N PHE A 119 20.89 7.91 2.61
CA PHE A 119 20.11 6.82 3.21
C PHE A 119 19.87 5.69 2.20
N PHE A 120 19.45 6.01 0.98
CA PHE A 120 19.19 5.01 -0.07
C PHE A 120 20.48 4.40 -0.62
N GLU A 121 21.59 5.13 -0.65
CA GLU A 121 22.91 4.60 -0.98
C GLU A 121 23.36 3.53 0.03
N ARG A 122 23.09 3.74 1.33
CA ARG A 122 23.53 2.83 2.40
C ARG A 122 22.53 1.70 2.71
N TYR A 123 21.23 1.97 2.62
CA TYR A 123 20.17 1.07 3.08
C TYR A 123 19.09 0.80 2.04
N GLY A 124 19.16 1.36 0.83
CA GLY A 124 18.03 1.39 -0.11
C GLY A 124 17.47 0.01 -0.46
N ASN A 125 18.34 -0.99 -0.56
CA ASN A 125 17.98 -2.38 -0.82
C ASN A 125 17.01 -2.95 0.23
N VAL A 126 17.40 -2.80 1.50
CA VAL A 126 16.65 -3.30 2.65
C VAL A 126 15.45 -2.40 2.94
N ALA A 127 15.60 -1.09 2.73
CA ALA A 127 14.55 -0.11 2.98
C ALA A 127 13.34 -0.35 2.05
N ILE A 128 13.54 -0.58 0.76
CA ILE A 128 12.44 -0.85 -0.19
C ILE A 128 11.70 -2.13 0.19
N PHE A 129 12.43 -3.17 0.57
CA PHE A 129 11.83 -4.44 0.94
C PHE A 129 11.08 -4.36 2.27
N LEU A 130 11.75 -3.94 3.35
CA LEU A 130 11.15 -3.89 4.69
C LEU A 130 10.07 -2.82 4.82
N GLY A 131 10.21 -1.71 4.10
CA GLY A 131 9.23 -0.64 4.13
C GLY A 131 7.85 -1.05 3.65
N ARG A 132 7.74 -2.10 2.83
CA ARG A 132 6.46 -2.64 2.37
C ARG A 132 5.57 -3.19 3.48
N PHE A 133 6.16 -3.68 4.57
CA PHE A 133 5.42 -4.24 5.71
C PHE A 133 4.92 -3.16 6.68
N ILE A 134 5.27 -1.89 6.45
CA ILE A 134 4.88 -0.78 7.31
C ILE A 134 4.00 0.17 6.48
N PRO A 135 2.67 0.26 6.75
CA PRO A 135 1.70 0.95 5.89
C PRO A 135 2.03 2.40 5.51
N ILE A 136 2.63 3.17 6.42
CA ILE A 136 3.01 4.56 6.13
C ILE A 136 4.31 4.62 5.32
N ILE A 137 5.24 3.72 5.62
CA ILE A 137 6.58 3.75 5.03
C ILE A 137 6.53 3.24 3.59
N ARG A 138 5.66 2.27 3.29
CA ARG A 138 5.54 1.66 1.95
C ARG A 138 5.19 2.65 0.85
N THR A 139 4.40 3.70 1.11
CA THR A 139 4.04 4.72 0.10
C THR A 139 5.08 5.84 0.03
N LEU A 140 5.78 6.10 1.14
CA LEU A 140 6.81 7.13 1.23
C LEU A 140 8.15 6.69 0.64
N ILE A 141 8.51 5.41 0.73
CA ILE A 141 9.79 4.92 0.23
C ILE A 141 9.92 5.06 -1.30
N PRO A 142 8.97 4.60 -2.13
CA PRO A 142 9.05 4.79 -3.58
C PRO A 142 9.18 6.25 -3.96
N PHE A 143 8.39 7.12 -3.32
CA PHE A 143 8.43 8.55 -3.53
C PHE A 143 9.80 9.17 -3.19
N THR A 144 10.31 8.87 -1.99
CA THR A 144 11.58 9.42 -1.50
C THR A 144 12.79 8.83 -2.22
N ALA A 145 12.72 7.56 -2.66
CA ALA A 145 13.71 6.93 -3.52
C ALA A 145 13.78 7.63 -4.89
N GLY A 146 12.62 7.99 -5.45
CA GLY A 146 12.51 8.79 -6.66
C GLY A 146 13.12 10.19 -6.50
N MET A 147 12.76 10.89 -5.42
CA MET A 147 13.33 12.21 -5.09
C MET A 147 14.85 12.17 -4.88
N GLY A 148 15.35 11.13 -4.22
CA GLY A 148 16.77 10.90 -3.93
C GLY A 148 17.58 10.40 -5.13
N LYS A 149 17.00 10.34 -6.34
CA LYS A 149 17.65 9.88 -7.58
C LYS A 149 18.26 8.48 -7.46
N MET A 150 17.62 7.57 -6.73
CA MET A 150 18.07 6.19 -6.65
C MET A 150 18.13 5.54 -8.04
N HIS A 151 19.10 4.64 -8.24
CA HIS A 151 19.24 3.92 -9.51
C HIS A 151 18.00 3.06 -9.79
N TYR A 152 17.30 3.36 -10.89
CA TYR A 152 15.99 2.78 -11.22
C TYR A 152 15.98 1.24 -11.29
N PRO A 153 16.96 0.57 -11.94
CA PRO A 153 17.06 -0.89 -11.92
C PRO A 153 17.16 -1.49 -10.51
N THR A 154 17.87 -0.83 -9.59
CA THR A 154 17.97 -1.29 -8.20
C THR A 154 16.63 -1.17 -7.51
N PHE A 155 15.96 -0.02 -7.66
CA PHE A 155 14.60 0.16 -7.14
C PHE A 155 13.65 -0.91 -7.67
N ALA A 156 13.58 -1.10 -8.99
CA ALA A 156 12.67 -2.06 -9.61
C ALA A 156 12.89 -3.50 -9.11
N LYS A 157 14.13 -3.95 -8.95
CA LYS A 157 14.44 -5.30 -8.44
C LYS A 157 13.88 -5.53 -7.03
N TYR A 158 14.20 -4.66 -6.09
CA TYR A 158 13.71 -4.79 -4.70
C TYR A 158 12.21 -4.51 -4.59
N ASN A 159 11.67 -3.65 -5.45
CA ASN A 159 10.25 -3.39 -5.56
C ASN A 159 9.49 -4.65 -5.99
N ILE A 160 9.96 -5.37 -7.02
CA ILE A 160 9.36 -6.61 -7.50
C ILE A 160 9.39 -7.69 -6.42
N ILE A 161 10.56 -7.92 -5.82
CA ILE A 161 10.73 -8.94 -4.77
C ILE A 161 9.82 -8.63 -3.59
N GLY A 162 9.88 -7.40 -3.08
CA GLY A 162 9.06 -7.00 -1.96
C GLY A 162 7.56 -7.04 -2.26
N GLY A 163 7.16 -6.69 -3.49
CA GLY A 163 5.75 -6.68 -3.89
C GLY A 163 5.18 -8.08 -3.99
N ALA A 164 5.91 -8.98 -4.63
CA ALA A 164 5.54 -10.38 -4.71
C ALA A 164 5.46 -11.00 -3.30
N THR A 165 6.44 -10.74 -2.43
CA THR A 165 6.43 -11.25 -1.05
C THR A 165 5.24 -10.70 -0.25
N TRP A 166 5.02 -9.38 -0.28
CA TRP A 166 3.92 -8.75 0.45
C TRP A 166 2.56 -9.30 0.01
N VAL A 167 2.29 -9.36 -1.29
CA VAL A 167 1.02 -9.87 -1.83
C VAL A 167 0.83 -11.34 -1.48
N THR A 168 1.87 -12.15 -1.63
CA THR A 168 1.81 -13.59 -1.33
C THR A 168 1.56 -13.85 0.15
N VAL A 169 2.23 -13.11 1.05
CA VAL A 169 2.03 -13.25 2.50
C VAL A 169 0.63 -12.81 2.90
N ALA A 170 0.14 -11.68 2.41
CA ALA A 170 -1.18 -11.15 2.77
C ALA A 170 -2.32 -12.04 2.24
N ILE A 171 -2.26 -12.45 0.97
CA ILE A 171 -3.24 -13.38 0.38
C ILE A 171 -3.14 -14.76 1.02
N GLY A 172 -1.92 -15.27 1.24
CA GLY A 172 -1.69 -16.55 1.92
C GLY A 172 -2.25 -16.55 3.34
N ALA A 173 -2.05 -15.46 4.09
CA ALA A 173 -2.64 -15.29 5.41
C ALA A 173 -4.17 -15.31 5.34
N GLY A 174 -4.76 -14.60 4.38
CA GLY A 174 -6.21 -14.67 4.12
C GLY A 174 -6.68 -16.09 3.81
N TYR A 175 -5.94 -16.81 2.96
CA TYR A 175 -6.28 -18.14 2.50
C TYR A 175 -6.26 -19.17 3.64
N PHE A 176 -5.21 -19.18 4.46
CA PHE A 176 -5.09 -20.14 5.55
C PHE A 176 -5.91 -19.76 6.79
N PHE A 177 -5.92 -18.48 7.19
CA PHE A 177 -6.57 -18.04 8.42
C PHE A 177 -8.02 -17.58 8.24
N GLY A 178 -8.40 -17.14 7.03
CA GLY A 178 -9.72 -16.57 6.76
C GLY A 178 -10.88 -17.57 6.87
N ASN A 179 -10.61 -18.88 6.79
CA ASN A 179 -11.63 -19.91 6.93
C ASN A 179 -11.80 -20.41 8.38
N ILE A 180 -11.01 -19.91 9.33
CA ILE A 180 -11.13 -20.28 10.75
C ILE A 180 -12.45 -19.70 11.30
N PRO A 181 -13.29 -20.48 12.01
CA PRO A 181 -14.59 -20.02 12.50
C PRO A 181 -14.51 -18.74 13.34
N VAL A 182 -13.48 -18.62 14.17
CA VAL A 182 -13.20 -17.43 14.99
C VAL A 182 -12.91 -16.20 14.12
N VAL A 183 -12.17 -16.36 13.03
CA VAL A 183 -11.82 -15.27 12.10
C VAL A 183 -13.04 -14.85 11.28
N LYS A 184 -13.87 -15.81 10.82
CA LYS A 184 -15.13 -15.52 10.13
C LYS A 184 -16.11 -14.76 11.02
N ALA A 185 -16.26 -15.19 12.27
CA ALA A 185 -17.16 -14.55 13.24
C ALA A 185 -16.71 -13.13 13.61
N ASN A 186 -15.41 -12.85 13.55
CA ASN A 186 -14.82 -11.55 13.91
C ASN A 186 -14.22 -10.82 12.70
N PHE A 187 -14.65 -11.15 11.48
CA PHE A 187 -13.99 -10.70 10.26
C PHE A 187 -13.98 -9.16 10.15
N GLU A 188 -15.13 -8.54 10.44
CA GLU A 188 -15.25 -7.07 10.49
C GLU A 188 -14.37 -6.46 11.58
N LEU A 189 -14.28 -7.11 12.74
CA LEU A 189 -13.46 -6.66 13.87
C LEU A 189 -11.96 -6.71 13.54
N ILE A 190 -11.52 -7.74 12.82
CA ILE A 190 -10.11 -7.91 12.39
C ILE A 190 -9.76 -6.87 11.33
N MET A 191 -10.62 -6.64 10.34
CA MET A 191 -10.40 -5.58 9.35
C MET A 191 -10.36 -4.20 10.01
N LEU A 192 -11.28 -3.93 10.94
CA LEU A 192 -11.29 -2.69 11.71
C LEU A 192 -10.01 -2.55 12.55
N ALA A 193 -9.55 -3.63 13.18
CA ALA A 193 -8.31 -3.65 13.95
C ALA A 193 -7.09 -3.33 13.07
N ILE A 194 -6.97 -3.92 11.88
CA ILE A 194 -5.89 -3.62 10.92
C ILE A 194 -5.91 -2.14 10.54
N VAL A 195 -7.09 -1.58 10.26
CA VAL A 195 -7.26 -0.14 9.94
C VAL A 195 -6.84 0.73 11.14
N VAL A 196 -7.33 0.43 12.34
CA VAL A 196 -7.04 1.20 13.55
C VAL A 196 -5.55 1.13 13.88
N ILE A 197 -4.94 -0.06 13.87
CA ILE A 197 -3.51 -0.26 14.11
C ILE A 197 -2.68 0.51 13.08
N SER A 198 -3.11 0.54 11.81
CA SER A 198 -2.44 1.31 10.76
C SER A 198 -2.54 2.84 10.97
N LEU A 199 -3.64 3.31 11.57
CA LEU A 199 -3.87 4.73 11.87
C LEU A 199 -3.19 5.21 13.17
N VAL A 200 -2.95 4.32 14.14
CA VAL A 200 -2.34 4.68 15.44
C VAL A 200 -0.98 5.41 15.30
N PRO A 201 -0.02 4.93 14.49
CA PRO A 201 1.25 5.64 14.30
C PRO A 201 1.08 7.02 13.64
N VAL A 202 0.09 7.17 12.74
CA VAL A 202 -0.24 8.46 12.10
C VAL A 202 -0.78 9.44 13.15
N LEU A 203 -1.73 9.00 13.96
CA LEU A 203 -2.31 9.84 15.02
C LEU A 203 -1.23 10.23 16.03
N TYR A 204 -0.38 9.30 16.44
CA TYR A 204 0.73 9.59 17.35
C TYR A 204 1.72 10.61 16.76
N THR A 205 2.12 10.46 15.49
CA THR A 205 3.06 11.38 14.84
C THR A 205 2.46 12.76 14.60
N THR A 206 1.19 12.86 14.22
CA THR A 206 0.49 14.14 14.04
C THR A 206 0.24 14.88 15.35
N LEU A 207 -0.12 14.17 16.42
CA LEU A 207 -0.29 14.76 17.75
C LEU A 207 1.04 15.26 18.31
N LYS A 208 2.11 14.49 18.17
CA LYS A 208 3.46 14.88 18.59
C LYS A 208 4.05 16.01 17.74
N ALA A 209 3.73 16.06 16.45
CA ALA A 209 4.13 17.16 15.57
C ALA A 209 3.40 18.47 15.93
N ARG A 210 2.14 18.38 16.37
CA ARG A 210 1.38 19.53 16.90
C ARG A 210 1.93 20.02 18.23
N SER A 211 2.29 19.13 19.15
CA SER A 211 2.85 19.51 20.45
C SER A 211 4.27 20.09 20.39
N GLN A 212 4.97 19.99 19.25
CA GLN A 212 6.27 20.63 19.03
C GLN A 212 6.17 21.92 18.21
N ALA A 213 4.96 22.25 17.74
CA ALA A 213 4.68 23.47 16.98
C ALA A 213 3.98 24.56 17.82
N GLU A 214 3.63 24.25 19.07
CA GLU A 214 3.23 25.19 20.14
C GLU A 214 4.41 25.42 21.10
#